data_AF-A0A495VCM6-F1
#
_entry.id   AF-A0A495VCM6-F1
#
_cell.length_a   1.000
_cell.length_b   1.000
_cell.length_c   1.000
_cell.angle_alpha   90.00
_cell.angle_beta   90.00
_cell.angle_gamma   90.00
#
_symmetry.space_group_name_H-M   'P 1'
#
loop_
_entity.id
_entity.type
_entity.pdbx_description
1 polymer ?
#
loop_
_entity_poly.entity_id
_entity_poly.type
_entity_poly.pdbx_seq_one_letter_code
_entity_poly.pdbx_strand_id
1 'polypeptide(L)'
;MALYRQHLDALHEVCRALSDRTDSWDGGLEGDLALSPDLHDALDLLIRGGALDDTVQVGRAQRDWAALSRDSAEVIHLTLPLVDWGVGDHVVYRNLGALIDRGQFLTAAPKTFYLIDEDVIVPPDAPDFRVSNYLQVVALAALLTEQADHEDHAGGRLRLIFLHKVSLALPIVYGTEALAEPIEGLKTLRELLTSSEHREQKRSILKAVLHDLLVGEKEANRFHRLLRHLKELSQTFRERYQLFVCEFDFEEVREELEEKQRDYLGRLNGAFTDLGAKLLSIPAAFYLAVTKMELLPATGSGFEAVVLNSVVTLAVITVSVYMLMLINSQQHTLTATSEEYTSLFARWRERLKFPEQQEGIDRIRAALNRRRRRVRAYLAITTASVLGTLAITLALYLVRLFRWESAIWDALRALKSGVLP
;
A
#
# COMPACT_ATOMS: atom_id res chain seq x y z
N MET A 1 25.75 34.41 3.68
CA MET A 1 25.15 34.07 2.37
C MET A 1 25.17 35.23 1.39
N ALA A 2 24.61 36.42 1.71
CA ALA A 2 24.60 37.56 0.78
C ALA A 2 26.00 38.04 0.35
N LEU A 3 26.93 38.19 1.30
CA LEU A 3 28.31 38.61 1.02
C LEU A 3 29.03 37.64 0.07
N TYR A 4 28.80 36.33 0.21
CA TYR A 4 29.53 35.33 -0.56
C TYR A 4 28.99 35.20 -1.99
N ARG A 5 27.67 35.31 -2.18
CA ARG A 5 27.07 35.40 -3.52
C ARG A 5 27.67 36.59 -4.28
N GLN A 6 27.86 37.74 -3.61
CA GLN A 6 28.56 38.89 -4.20
C GLN A 6 30.01 38.59 -4.61
N HIS A 7 30.75 37.75 -3.86
CA HIS A 7 32.11 37.34 -4.27
C HIS A 7 32.09 36.40 -5.48
N LEU A 8 31.12 35.48 -5.57
CA LEU A 8 30.95 34.62 -6.75
C LEU A 8 30.47 35.40 -7.97
N ASP A 9 29.56 36.35 -7.78
CA ASP A 9 29.07 37.23 -8.85
C ASP A 9 30.22 38.12 -9.37
N ALA A 10 31.04 38.67 -8.48
CA ALA A 10 32.27 39.41 -8.84
C ALA A 10 33.28 38.51 -9.57
N LEU A 11 33.48 37.28 -9.12
CA LEU A 11 34.37 36.32 -9.77
C LEU A 11 33.86 35.91 -11.16
N HIS A 12 32.54 35.75 -11.30
CA HIS A 12 31.87 35.50 -12.58
C HIS A 12 32.04 36.66 -13.56
N GLU A 13 31.87 37.91 -13.10
CA GLU A 13 32.12 39.11 -13.92
C GLU A 13 33.57 39.21 -14.39
N VAL A 14 34.53 38.99 -13.50
CA VAL A 14 35.97 38.99 -13.81
C VAL A 14 36.33 37.85 -14.77
N CYS A 15 35.83 36.64 -14.53
CA CYS A 15 36.07 35.50 -15.41
C CYS A 15 35.52 35.75 -16.81
N ARG A 16 34.32 36.35 -16.93
CA ARG A 16 33.70 36.65 -18.22
C ARG A 16 34.48 37.69 -19.03
N ALA A 17 35.07 38.68 -18.37
CA ALA A 17 35.83 39.75 -19.00
C ALA A 17 37.28 39.38 -19.37
N LEU A 18 37.82 38.26 -18.86
CA LEU A 18 39.15 37.76 -19.22
C LEU A 18 39.24 37.36 -20.70
N SER A 19 40.24 37.92 -21.37
CA SER A 19 40.66 37.65 -22.75
C SER A 19 41.91 36.75 -22.76
N ASP A 20 42.14 36.00 -23.85
CA ASP A 20 43.33 35.14 -24.02
C ASP A 20 43.57 34.14 -22.87
N ARG A 21 42.48 33.48 -22.44
CA ARG A 21 42.49 32.54 -21.30
C ARG A 21 43.44 31.36 -21.53
N THR A 22 44.44 31.23 -20.67
CA THR A 22 45.39 30.11 -20.65
C THR A 22 45.46 29.45 -19.27
N ASP A 23 45.88 28.19 -19.24
CA ASP A 23 46.14 27.50 -17.97
C ASP A 23 47.47 27.98 -17.41
N SER A 24 47.45 28.47 -16.17
CA SER A 24 48.69 28.77 -15.47
C SER A 24 49.40 27.48 -15.05
N TRP A 25 50.71 27.57 -14.85
CA TRP A 25 51.55 26.43 -14.49
C TRP A 25 51.19 25.78 -13.14
N ASP A 26 50.51 26.50 -12.25
CA ASP A 26 50.03 26.07 -10.93
C ASP A 26 48.56 25.60 -10.94
N GLY A 27 47.94 25.50 -12.13
CA GLY A 27 46.57 24.98 -12.30
C GLY A 27 45.48 26.03 -12.09
N GLY A 28 45.84 27.31 -12.10
CA GLY A 28 44.96 28.47 -12.16
C GLY A 28 44.57 28.89 -13.59
N LEU A 29 43.80 29.98 -13.69
CA LEU A 29 43.39 30.61 -14.94
C LEU A 29 44.15 31.92 -15.13
N GLU A 30 44.91 32.03 -16.20
CA GLU A 30 45.60 33.25 -16.61
C GLU A 30 44.90 33.90 -17.78
N GLY A 31 44.90 35.23 -17.82
CA GLY A 31 44.42 35.98 -18.97
C GLY A 31 44.57 37.48 -18.81
N ASP A 32 44.29 38.18 -19.90
CA ASP A 32 44.37 39.63 -19.98
C ASP A 32 42.99 40.26 -19.75
N LEU A 33 42.92 41.24 -18.86
CA LEU A 33 41.68 41.91 -18.47
C LEU A 33 41.81 43.42 -18.75
N ALA A 34 40.91 43.95 -19.59
CA ALA A 34 40.78 45.38 -19.77
C ALA A 34 39.93 45.97 -18.63
N LEU A 35 40.51 46.90 -17.87
CA LEU A 35 39.83 47.49 -16.71
C LEU A 35 38.63 48.34 -17.13
N SER A 36 37.51 48.14 -16.45
CA SER A 36 36.31 48.98 -16.47
C SER A 36 35.92 49.37 -15.04
N PRO A 37 35.12 50.43 -14.83
CA PRO A 37 34.69 50.84 -13.48
C PRO A 37 33.99 49.73 -12.71
N ASP A 38 33.17 48.92 -13.38
CA ASP A 38 32.43 47.80 -12.77
C ASP A 38 33.39 46.65 -12.38
N LEU A 39 34.35 46.32 -13.25
CA LEU A 39 35.37 45.31 -12.96
C LEU A 39 36.33 45.74 -11.85
N HIS A 40 36.57 47.04 -11.70
CA HIS A 40 37.39 47.56 -10.63
C HIS A 40 36.74 47.36 -9.25
N ASP A 41 35.42 47.55 -9.14
CA ASP A 41 34.69 47.27 -7.90
C ASP A 41 34.62 45.75 -7.62
N ALA A 42 34.49 44.91 -8.66
CA ALA A 42 34.54 43.45 -8.53
C ALA A 42 35.93 42.94 -8.07
N LEU A 43 37.02 43.48 -8.62
CA LEU A 43 38.39 43.15 -8.23
C LEU A 43 38.74 43.64 -6.83
N ASP A 44 38.27 44.83 -6.42
CA ASP A 44 38.44 45.33 -5.05
C ASP A 44 37.73 44.42 -4.03
N LEU A 45 36.55 43.90 -4.38
CA LEU A 45 35.85 42.89 -3.58
C LEU A 45 36.67 41.59 -3.44
N LEU A 46 37.25 41.09 -4.53
CA LEU A 46 38.05 39.87 -4.54
C LEU A 46 39.37 40.03 -3.76
N ILE A 47 40.09 41.15 -3.92
CA ILE A 47 41.34 41.43 -3.20
C ILE A 47 41.09 41.59 -1.70
N ARG A 48 40.03 42.32 -1.30
CA ARG A 48 39.64 42.43 0.12
C ARG A 48 39.21 41.10 0.71
N GLY A 49 38.65 40.21 -0.11
CA GLY A 49 38.32 38.83 0.24
C GLY A 49 39.54 37.89 0.35
N GLY A 50 40.74 38.37 0.01
CA GLY A 50 41.98 37.59 0.00
C GLY A 50 42.14 36.67 -1.22
N ALA A 51 41.47 36.99 -2.34
CA ALA A 51 41.41 36.13 -3.52
C ALA A 51 42.55 36.25 -4.49
N LEU A 52 42.96 37.48 -4.62
CA LEU A 52 43.96 37.94 -5.52
C LEU A 52 44.96 38.66 -4.65
N ASP A 53 46.22 38.51 -5.02
CA ASP A 53 47.27 39.31 -4.41
C ASP A 53 46.97 40.80 -4.66
N ASP A 54 47.46 41.64 -3.76
CA ASP A 54 47.39 43.09 -3.86
C ASP A 54 48.30 43.66 -4.96
N THR A 55 48.97 42.79 -5.73
CA THR A 55 49.83 43.16 -6.84
C THR A 55 49.35 42.51 -8.14
N VAL A 56 49.32 43.30 -9.22
CA VAL A 56 48.89 42.87 -10.56
C VAL A 56 49.93 43.25 -11.60
N GLN A 57 50.02 42.47 -12.68
CA GLN A 57 50.97 42.73 -13.76
C GLN A 57 50.34 43.62 -14.83
N VAL A 58 50.95 44.78 -15.09
CA VAL A 58 50.55 45.72 -16.15
C VAL A 58 51.66 45.74 -17.21
N GLY A 59 51.43 45.07 -18.34
CA GLY A 59 52.44 44.87 -19.37
C GLY A 59 53.65 44.07 -18.86
N ARG A 60 54.81 44.73 -18.69
CA ARG A 60 56.05 44.10 -18.18
C ARG A 60 56.40 44.47 -16.74
N ALA A 61 55.57 45.27 -16.07
CA ALA A 61 55.83 45.76 -14.71
C ALA A 61 54.77 45.25 -13.73
N GLN A 62 55.19 44.91 -12.52
CA GLN A 62 54.30 44.59 -11.40
C GLN A 62 53.94 45.89 -10.69
N ARG A 63 52.64 46.09 -10.40
CA ARG A 63 52.13 47.28 -9.70
C ARG A 63 51.17 46.88 -8.60
N ASP A 64 51.15 47.66 -7.52
CA ASP A 64 50.16 47.52 -6.46
C ASP A 64 48.78 47.91 -6.98
N TRP A 65 47.76 47.10 -6.66
CA TRP A 65 46.37 47.33 -7.05
C TRP A 65 45.86 48.71 -6.61
N ALA A 66 46.23 49.12 -5.39
CA ALA A 66 45.84 50.41 -4.82
C ALA A 66 46.37 51.63 -5.60
N ALA A 67 47.38 51.44 -6.48
CA ALA A 67 47.96 52.48 -7.30
C ALA A 67 47.28 52.64 -8.68
N LEU A 68 46.36 51.75 -9.04
CA LEU A 68 45.64 51.77 -10.32
C LEU A 68 44.40 52.67 -10.27
N SER A 69 44.22 53.48 -11.32
CA SER A 69 43.07 54.39 -11.43
C SER A 69 41.84 53.68 -11.99
N ARG A 70 40.67 53.99 -11.40
CA ARG A 70 39.34 53.52 -11.84
C ARG A 70 38.99 53.86 -13.30
N ASP A 71 39.62 54.89 -13.85
CA ASP A 71 39.37 55.41 -15.21
C ASP A 71 40.46 54.98 -16.23
N SER A 72 41.40 54.12 -15.83
CA SER A 72 42.47 53.68 -16.72
C SER A 72 42.03 52.54 -17.63
N ALA A 73 42.16 52.71 -18.94
CA ALA A 73 41.99 51.63 -19.92
C ALA A 73 43.23 50.71 -19.99
N GLU A 74 43.87 50.46 -18.84
CA GLU A 74 45.03 49.58 -18.74
C GLU A 74 44.57 48.12 -18.83
N VAL A 75 45.34 47.30 -19.55
CA VAL A 75 45.17 45.85 -19.61
C VAL A 75 46.08 45.24 -18.56
N ILE A 76 45.47 44.50 -17.62
CA ILE A 76 46.18 43.77 -16.58
C ILE A 76 46.25 42.30 -16.94
N HIS A 77 47.39 41.66 -16.70
CA HIS A 77 47.51 40.21 -16.71
C HIS A 77 47.18 39.70 -15.31
N LEU A 78 46.21 38.77 -15.24
CA LEU A 78 45.64 38.30 -13.99
C LEU A 78 45.73 36.77 -13.92
N THR A 79 46.33 36.26 -12.84
CA THR A 79 46.39 34.83 -12.51
C THR A 79 45.39 34.54 -11.40
N LEU A 80 44.34 33.77 -11.71
CA LEU A 80 43.35 33.30 -10.74
C LEU A 80 43.72 31.88 -10.27
N PRO A 81 44.07 31.67 -8.99
CA PRO A 81 44.23 30.32 -8.47
C PRO A 81 42.88 29.61 -8.45
N LEU A 82 42.71 28.60 -9.33
CA LEU A 82 41.49 27.78 -9.41
C LEU A 82 41.41 26.70 -8.34
N VAL A 83 42.48 26.55 -7.55
CA VAL A 83 42.59 25.55 -6.50
C VAL A 83 42.33 26.21 -5.15
N ASP A 84 41.34 25.66 -4.44
CA ASP A 84 41.05 25.94 -3.03
C ASP A 84 40.72 27.40 -2.71
N TRP A 85 39.93 28.05 -3.58
CA TRP A 85 39.16 29.24 -3.21
C TRP A 85 37.99 28.87 -2.29
N GLY A 86 38.33 28.48 -1.06
CA GLY A 86 37.43 27.86 -0.09
C GLY A 86 37.59 28.42 1.30
N VAL A 87 37.29 29.70 1.49
CA VAL A 87 36.89 30.18 2.83
C VAL A 87 35.41 29.81 3.03
N GLY A 88 35.15 28.54 3.39
CA GLY A 88 33.81 28.00 3.70
C GLY A 88 33.25 26.96 2.72
N ASP A 89 31.92 26.76 2.74
CA ASP A 89 31.14 25.71 2.01
C ASP A 89 30.98 25.95 0.49
N HIS A 90 31.88 26.71 -0.11
CA HIS A 90 31.72 27.26 -1.44
C HIS A 90 32.98 27.08 -2.28
N VAL A 91 32.81 26.73 -3.56
CA VAL A 91 33.94 26.24 -4.36
C VAL A 91 33.86 26.72 -5.82
N VAL A 92 35.02 27.03 -6.40
CA VAL A 92 35.15 27.41 -7.81
C VAL A 92 35.92 26.30 -8.54
N TYR A 93 35.42 25.88 -9.70
CA TYR A 93 36.09 24.90 -10.54
C TYR A 93 36.08 25.33 -12.00
N ARG A 94 37.08 24.86 -12.74
CA ARG A 94 37.17 25.08 -14.18
C ARG A 94 35.95 24.54 -14.91
N ASN A 95 35.65 23.26 -14.68
CA ASN A 95 34.52 22.58 -15.29
C ASN A 95 33.97 21.47 -14.40
N LEU A 96 32.86 20.88 -14.84
CA LEU A 96 32.20 19.79 -14.12
C LEU A 96 33.09 18.55 -13.93
N GLY A 97 34.03 18.29 -14.85
CA GLY A 97 35.00 17.19 -14.72
C GLY A 97 35.94 17.40 -13.54
N ALA A 98 36.52 18.60 -13.42
CA ALA A 98 37.41 18.98 -12.32
C ALA A 98 36.71 18.89 -10.94
N LEU A 99 35.42 19.17 -10.88
CA LEU A 99 34.60 19.01 -9.66
C LEU A 99 34.44 17.52 -9.29
N ILE A 100 34.11 16.67 -10.27
CA ILE A 100 33.86 15.23 -10.09
C ILE A 100 35.15 14.48 -9.71
N ASP A 101 36.28 14.85 -10.31
CA ASP A 101 37.59 14.21 -10.09
C ASP A 101 38.08 14.32 -8.63
N ARG A 102 37.61 15.33 -7.88
CA ARG A 102 37.90 15.47 -6.43
C ARG A 102 37.30 14.33 -5.60
N GLY A 103 36.32 13.59 -6.12
CA GLY A 103 35.70 12.43 -5.46
C GLY A 103 34.75 12.76 -4.31
N GLN A 104 35.06 13.77 -3.48
CA GLN A 104 34.24 14.17 -2.34
C GLN A 104 32.86 14.72 -2.71
N PHE A 105 32.71 15.25 -3.94
CA PHE A 105 31.45 15.84 -4.42
C PHE A 105 30.56 14.88 -5.21
N LEU A 106 30.92 13.59 -5.29
CA LEU A 106 30.11 12.57 -5.96
C LEU A 106 28.79 12.27 -5.23
N THR A 107 28.75 12.52 -3.91
CA THR A 107 27.62 12.14 -3.04
C THR A 107 26.97 13.33 -2.34
N ALA A 108 27.68 14.46 -2.25
CA ALA A 108 27.20 15.70 -1.67
C ALA A 108 27.72 16.87 -2.50
N ALA A 109 26.81 17.56 -3.20
CA ALA A 109 27.19 18.76 -3.94
C ALA A 109 27.50 19.91 -2.98
N PRO A 110 28.46 20.81 -3.32
CA PRO A 110 28.65 22.06 -2.59
C PRO A 110 27.36 22.88 -2.56
N LYS A 111 27.14 23.66 -1.50
CA LYS A 111 25.94 24.51 -1.38
C LYS A 111 25.87 25.59 -2.45
N THR A 112 27.01 26.14 -2.85
CA THR A 112 27.11 27.09 -3.96
C THR A 112 28.47 26.90 -4.62
N PHE A 113 28.49 26.80 -5.95
CA PHE A 113 29.73 26.66 -6.69
C PHE A 113 29.65 27.35 -8.05
N TYR A 114 30.79 27.78 -8.57
CA TYR A 114 30.90 28.38 -9.90
C TYR A 114 31.73 27.47 -10.82
N LEU A 115 31.20 27.22 -12.01
CA LEU A 115 31.88 26.51 -13.09
C LEU A 115 32.23 27.52 -14.19
N ILE A 116 33.52 27.65 -14.50
CA ILE A 116 34.05 28.72 -15.38
C ILE A 116 33.78 28.42 -16.85
N ASP A 117 34.05 27.20 -17.31
CA ASP A 117 33.87 26.80 -18.71
C ASP A 117 32.39 26.78 -19.10
N GLU A 118 31.52 26.31 -18.19
CA GLU A 118 30.07 26.30 -18.35
C GLU A 118 29.43 27.65 -18.05
N ASP A 119 30.17 28.59 -17.44
CA ASP A 119 29.74 29.92 -17.00
C ASP A 119 28.46 29.90 -16.14
N VAL A 120 28.39 28.97 -15.19
CA VAL A 120 27.19 28.71 -14.36
C VAL A 120 27.52 28.81 -12.88
N ILE A 121 26.80 29.69 -12.17
CA ILE A 121 26.75 29.73 -10.71
C ILE A 121 25.59 28.83 -10.25
N VAL A 122 25.89 27.84 -9.40
CA VAL A 122 24.89 26.95 -8.82
C VAL A 122 24.55 27.39 -7.40
N PRO A 123 23.27 27.50 -6.99
CA PRO A 123 22.06 27.19 -7.76
C PRO A 123 21.75 28.27 -8.83
N PRO A 124 21.58 27.88 -10.11
CA PRO A 124 21.28 28.83 -11.18
C PRO A 124 19.77 29.08 -11.28
N ASP A 125 19.38 30.22 -11.84
CA ASP A 125 17.97 30.51 -12.17
C ASP A 125 17.45 29.57 -13.28
N ALA A 126 18.33 29.08 -14.16
CA ALA A 126 18.09 28.01 -15.12
C ALA A 126 19.36 27.16 -15.31
N PRO A 127 19.44 25.94 -14.73
CA PRO A 127 20.63 25.11 -14.84
C PRO A 127 20.83 24.58 -16.25
N ASP A 128 22.08 24.58 -16.71
CA ASP A 128 22.47 23.80 -17.88
C ASP A 128 22.10 22.31 -17.69
N PHE A 129 21.83 21.63 -18.80
CA PHE A 129 21.39 20.24 -18.82
C PHE A 129 22.35 19.31 -18.05
N ARG A 130 23.66 19.48 -18.22
CA ARG A 130 24.67 18.64 -17.54
C ARG A 130 24.74 18.91 -16.04
N VAL A 131 24.64 20.17 -15.64
CA VAL A 131 24.60 20.59 -14.22
C VAL A 131 23.33 20.05 -13.55
N SER A 132 22.19 20.11 -14.23
CA SER A 132 20.93 19.52 -13.76
C SER A 132 21.06 18.01 -13.55
N ASN A 133 21.67 17.30 -14.50
CA ASN A 133 21.90 15.85 -14.37
C ASN A 133 22.84 15.53 -13.21
N TYR A 134 23.92 16.30 -13.02
CA TYR A 134 24.81 16.14 -11.88
C TYR A 134 24.06 16.23 -10.54
N LEU A 135 23.23 17.26 -10.36
CA LEU A 135 22.42 17.43 -9.14
C LEU A 135 21.44 16.26 -8.94
N GLN A 136 20.88 15.72 -10.03
CA GLN A 136 20.03 14.52 -9.95
C GLN A 136 20.81 13.27 -9.54
N VAL A 137 22.02 13.08 -10.05
CA VAL A 137 22.89 11.94 -9.65
C VAL A 137 23.26 12.04 -8.17
N VAL A 138 23.63 13.23 -7.69
CA VAL A 138 23.91 13.47 -6.26
C VAL A 138 22.67 13.18 -5.40
N ALA A 139 21.49 13.63 -5.83
CA ALA A 139 20.25 13.34 -5.12
C ALA A 139 19.89 11.85 -5.14
N LEU A 140 20.21 11.12 -6.21
CA LEU A 140 20.08 9.67 -6.27
C LEU A 140 21.05 8.99 -5.31
N ALA A 141 22.31 9.41 -5.28
CA ALA A 141 23.32 8.86 -4.37
C ALA A 141 22.87 9.04 -2.91
N ALA A 142 22.42 10.23 -2.52
CA ALA A 142 21.88 10.48 -1.18
C ALA A 142 20.67 9.58 -0.85
N LEU A 143 19.72 9.44 -1.80
CA LEU A 143 18.56 8.57 -1.64
C LEU A 143 18.98 7.10 -1.44
N LEU A 144 19.98 6.62 -2.18
CA LEU A 144 20.49 5.25 -2.05
C LEU A 144 21.23 5.05 -0.74
N THR A 145 21.98 6.05 -0.28
CA THR A 145 22.66 6.05 1.02
C THR A 145 21.66 5.85 2.16
N GLU A 146 20.53 6.56 2.16
CA GLU A 146 19.46 6.38 3.15
C GLU A 146 18.86 4.96 3.18
N GLN A 147 18.95 4.22 2.07
CA GLN A 147 18.41 2.87 1.95
C GLN A 147 19.49 1.77 2.12
N ALA A 148 20.77 2.11 2.06
CA ALA A 148 21.89 1.18 2.20
C ALA A 148 21.97 0.59 3.61
N ASP A 149 22.51 -0.62 3.76
CA ASP A 149 22.71 -1.25 5.07
C ASP A 149 23.99 -0.79 5.76
N HIS A 150 25.00 -0.49 4.96
CA HIS A 150 26.28 -0.01 5.44
C HIS A 150 26.93 0.92 4.41
N GLU A 151 27.72 1.84 4.90
CA GLU A 151 28.54 2.76 4.12
C GLU A 151 30.00 2.43 4.40
N ASP A 152 30.76 2.19 3.34
CA ASP A 152 32.21 1.98 3.40
C ASP A 152 32.90 3.13 2.66
N HIS A 153 33.88 3.75 3.31
CA HIS A 153 34.64 4.88 2.76
C HIS A 153 36.08 4.42 2.44
N ALA A 154 36.19 3.42 1.58
CA ALA A 154 37.48 2.92 1.13
C ALA A 154 38.12 3.90 0.12
N GLY A 155 39.32 4.40 0.42
CA GLY A 155 40.10 5.23 -0.51
C GLY A 155 39.47 6.58 -0.86
N GLY A 156 38.66 7.15 0.04
CA GLY A 156 38.02 8.46 -0.15
C GLY A 156 36.78 8.45 -1.05
N ARG A 157 36.27 7.27 -1.43
CA ARG A 157 35.06 7.11 -2.25
C ARG A 157 33.99 6.36 -1.46
N LEU A 158 32.74 6.79 -1.59
CA LEU A 158 31.60 6.14 -0.93
C LEU A 158 31.26 4.83 -1.65
N ARG A 159 31.18 3.75 -0.87
CA ARG A 159 30.71 2.44 -1.29
C ARG A 159 29.52 2.06 -0.45
N LEU A 160 28.37 1.88 -1.10
CA LEU A 160 27.14 1.46 -0.46
C LEU A 160 27.05 -0.07 -0.46
N ILE A 161 26.70 -0.65 0.69
CA ILE A 161 26.52 -2.10 0.83
C ILE A 161 25.04 -2.39 1.05
N PHE A 162 24.49 -3.26 0.20
CA PHE A 162 23.12 -3.76 0.30
C PHE A 162 23.14 -5.26 0.60
N LEU A 163 22.59 -5.63 1.76
CA LEU A 163 22.50 -7.00 2.22
C LEU A 163 21.19 -7.62 1.71
N HIS A 164 21.33 -8.57 0.78
CA HIS A 164 20.24 -9.39 0.26
C HIS A 164 20.68 -10.87 0.23
N LYS A 165 20.27 -11.66 -0.78
CA LYS A 165 20.73 -13.04 -0.99
C LYS A 165 22.26 -13.15 -1.04
N VAL A 166 22.89 -12.19 -1.70
CA VAL A 166 24.34 -11.97 -1.74
C VAL A 166 24.57 -10.49 -1.48
N SER A 167 25.64 -10.15 -0.75
CA SER A 167 26.02 -8.77 -0.50
C SER A 167 26.34 -8.07 -1.82
N LEU A 168 25.64 -6.97 -2.10
CA LEU A 168 25.87 -6.13 -3.26
C LEU A 168 26.60 -4.87 -2.83
N ALA A 169 27.83 -4.73 -3.30
CA ALA A 169 28.60 -3.50 -3.18
C ALA A 169 28.36 -2.58 -4.38
N LEU A 170 28.02 -1.33 -4.11
CA LEU A 170 27.77 -0.29 -5.09
C LEU A 170 28.72 0.90 -4.81
N PRO A 171 29.90 0.95 -5.45
CA PRO A 171 30.76 2.13 -5.38
C PRO A 171 30.12 3.29 -6.15
N ILE A 172 29.98 4.45 -5.52
CA ILE A 172 29.46 5.66 -6.16
C ILE A 172 30.60 6.33 -6.92
N VAL A 173 30.75 5.94 -8.19
CA VAL A 173 31.77 6.47 -9.10
C VAL A 173 31.15 6.67 -10.47
N TYR A 174 31.30 7.86 -11.04
CA TYR A 174 30.83 8.23 -12.37
C TYR A 174 31.69 9.37 -12.91
N GLY A 175 31.89 9.41 -14.23
CA GLY A 175 32.51 10.54 -14.92
C GLY A 175 31.49 11.46 -15.59
N THR A 176 31.97 12.44 -16.34
CA THR A 176 31.13 13.40 -17.06
C THR A 176 30.33 12.75 -18.19
N GLU A 177 30.78 11.61 -18.72
CA GLU A 177 30.09 10.81 -19.73
C GLU A 177 28.72 10.31 -19.25
N ALA A 178 28.56 10.05 -17.95
CA ALA A 178 27.30 9.61 -17.37
C ALA A 178 26.24 10.74 -17.33
N LEU A 179 26.67 11.99 -17.49
CA LEU A 179 25.81 13.18 -17.42
C LEU A 179 25.31 13.65 -18.79
N ALA A 180 25.74 12.98 -19.86
CA ALA A 180 25.35 13.31 -21.23
C ALA A 180 23.91 12.93 -21.57
N GLU A 181 23.30 12.00 -20.81
CA GLU A 181 21.94 11.51 -21.02
C GLU A 181 21.00 11.91 -19.86
N PRO A 182 19.70 12.10 -20.10
CA PRO A 182 18.75 12.44 -19.04
C PRO A 182 18.62 11.33 -17.99
N ILE A 183 18.62 11.72 -16.71
CA ILE A 183 18.41 10.79 -15.59
C ILE A 183 16.90 10.59 -15.34
N GLU A 184 16.31 9.60 -16.00
CA GLU A 184 14.89 9.28 -15.86
C GLU A 184 14.59 8.30 -14.71
N GLY A 185 13.46 8.49 -14.02
CA GLY A 185 12.96 7.56 -12.99
C GLY A 185 13.24 7.96 -11.54
N LEU A 186 14.16 8.91 -11.30
CA LEU A 186 14.50 9.38 -9.95
C LEU A 186 13.28 9.92 -9.17
N LYS A 187 12.42 10.71 -9.83
CA LYS A 187 11.22 11.28 -9.20
C LYS A 187 10.29 10.18 -8.67
N THR A 188 10.02 9.18 -9.51
CA THR A 188 9.20 8.01 -9.15
C THR A 188 9.80 7.24 -7.98
N LEU A 189 11.11 6.99 -8.02
CA LEU A 189 11.81 6.25 -6.98
C LEU A 189 11.74 6.98 -5.64
N ARG A 190 11.94 8.31 -5.66
CA ARG A 190 11.86 9.18 -4.49
C ARG A 190 10.46 9.19 -3.88
N GLU A 191 9.43 9.42 -4.69
CA GLU A 191 8.03 9.42 -4.22
C GLU A 191 7.66 8.12 -3.49
N LEU A 192 8.09 6.98 -4.02
CA LEU A 192 7.79 5.67 -3.42
C LEU A 192 8.60 5.42 -2.13
N LEU A 193 9.85 5.86 -2.05
CA LEU A 193 10.73 5.60 -0.89
C LEU A 193 10.54 6.60 0.26
N THR A 194 10.10 7.84 0.00
CA THR A 194 9.87 8.85 1.05
C THR A 194 8.59 8.60 1.85
N SER A 195 7.63 7.85 1.30
CA SER A 195 6.40 7.50 2.02
C SER A 195 6.67 6.49 3.15
N SER A 196 6.12 6.74 4.33
CA SER A 196 6.38 5.96 5.55
C SER A 196 5.78 4.55 5.54
N GLU A 197 4.75 4.33 4.73
CA GLU A 197 4.07 3.05 4.58
C GLU A 197 5.02 1.96 4.09
N HIS A 198 4.97 0.78 4.73
CA HIS A 198 5.74 -0.40 4.33
C HIS A 198 7.24 -0.13 4.11
N ARG A 199 7.85 0.78 4.90
CA ARG A 199 9.23 1.25 4.69
C ARG A 199 10.24 0.10 4.64
N GLU A 200 10.13 -0.88 5.53
CA GLU A 200 11.03 -2.03 5.57
C GLU A 200 10.86 -2.91 4.33
N GLN A 201 9.62 -3.13 3.88
CA GLN A 201 9.32 -3.94 2.70
C GLN A 201 9.76 -3.23 1.42
N LYS A 202 9.53 -1.93 1.30
CA LYS A 202 10.08 -1.10 0.22
C LYS A 202 11.60 -1.20 0.15
N ARG A 203 12.28 -1.10 1.29
CA ARG A 203 13.74 -1.25 1.36
C ARG A 203 14.17 -2.65 0.91
N SER A 204 13.46 -3.71 1.32
CA SER A 204 13.72 -5.09 0.89
C SER A 204 13.51 -5.29 -0.62
N ILE A 205 12.41 -4.78 -1.17
CA ILE A 205 12.10 -4.84 -2.61
C ILE A 205 13.16 -4.07 -3.41
N LEU A 206 13.55 -2.88 -2.95
CA LEU A 206 14.61 -2.09 -3.59
C LEU A 206 15.92 -2.87 -3.68
N LYS A 207 16.35 -3.51 -2.58
CA LYS A 207 17.55 -4.36 -2.54
C LYS A 207 17.47 -5.51 -3.55
N ALA A 208 16.30 -6.16 -3.66
CA ALA A 208 16.09 -7.23 -4.62
C ALA A 208 16.20 -6.72 -6.07
N VAL A 209 15.56 -5.59 -6.39
CA VAL A 209 15.62 -5.00 -7.74
C VAL A 209 17.04 -4.52 -8.09
N LEU A 210 17.75 -3.89 -7.14
CA LEU A 210 19.15 -3.49 -7.32
C LEU A 210 20.04 -4.71 -7.57
N HIS A 211 19.86 -5.77 -6.79
CA HIS A 211 20.61 -7.01 -6.97
C HIS A 211 20.35 -7.62 -8.35
N ASP A 212 19.09 -7.76 -8.76
CA ASP A 212 18.72 -8.34 -10.06
C ASP A 212 19.30 -7.54 -11.24
N LEU A 213 19.38 -6.22 -11.11
CA LEU A 213 19.96 -5.35 -12.13
C LEU A 213 21.50 -5.43 -12.18
N LEU A 214 22.18 -5.63 -11.05
CA LEU A 214 23.63 -5.38 -10.91
C LEU A 214 24.49 -6.63 -10.63
N VAL A 215 23.91 -7.78 -10.30
CA VAL A 215 24.66 -8.99 -9.88
C VAL A 215 25.68 -9.49 -10.91
N GLY A 216 25.40 -9.32 -12.21
CA GLY A 216 26.30 -9.73 -13.29
C GLY A 216 27.33 -8.66 -13.71
N GLU A 217 27.28 -7.46 -13.12
CA GLU A 217 28.13 -6.35 -13.50
C GLU A 217 29.39 -6.28 -12.61
N LYS A 218 30.53 -5.92 -13.22
CA LYS A 218 31.77 -5.66 -12.48
C LYS A 218 31.54 -4.52 -11.49
N GLU A 219 32.07 -4.64 -10.28
CA GLU A 219 31.81 -3.71 -9.19
C GLU A 219 32.01 -2.24 -9.59
N ALA A 220 33.12 -1.93 -10.27
CA ALA A 220 33.45 -0.58 -10.73
C ALA A 220 32.43 0.03 -11.72
N ASN A 221 31.65 -0.78 -12.42
CA ASN A 221 30.69 -0.34 -13.44
C ASN A 221 29.24 -0.30 -12.94
N ARG A 222 28.98 -0.76 -11.71
CA ARG A 222 27.60 -0.93 -11.20
C ARG A 222 26.84 0.37 -11.13
N PHE A 223 27.46 1.45 -10.67
CA PHE A 223 26.78 2.75 -10.57
C PHE A 223 26.50 3.35 -11.95
N HIS A 224 27.46 3.26 -12.88
CA HIS A 224 27.24 3.67 -14.28
C HIS A 224 26.07 2.92 -14.93
N ARG A 225 26.00 1.59 -14.73
CA ARG A 225 24.88 0.77 -15.21
C ARG A 225 23.56 1.17 -14.56
N LEU A 226 23.57 1.45 -13.25
CA LEU A 226 22.39 1.93 -12.53
C LEU A 226 21.86 3.24 -13.11
N LEU A 227 22.73 4.20 -13.43
CA LEU A 227 22.33 5.48 -14.01
C LEU A 227 21.63 5.30 -15.36
N ARG A 228 22.18 4.47 -16.25
CA ARG A 228 21.58 4.17 -17.57
C ARG A 228 20.24 3.43 -17.49
N HIS A 229 20.06 2.60 -16.48
CA HIS A 229 18.86 1.76 -16.31
C HIS A 229 17.95 2.23 -15.16
N LEU A 230 18.09 3.49 -14.71
CA LEU A 230 17.35 4.00 -13.56
C LEU A 230 15.83 3.98 -13.79
N LYS A 231 15.40 4.27 -15.02
CA LYS A 231 13.99 4.21 -15.42
C LYS A 231 13.42 2.81 -15.26
N GLU A 232 14.11 1.82 -15.81
CA GLU A 232 13.74 0.39 -15.73
C GLU A 232 13.70 -0.09 -14.28
N LEU A 233 14.69 0.30 -13.47
CA LEU A 233 14.70 0.02 -12.04
C LEU A 233 13.49 0.64 -11.32
N SER A 234 13.19 1.90 -11.59
CA SER A 234 12.06 2.61 -10.95
C SER A 234 10.70 2.00 -11.31
N GLN A 235 10.55 1.52 -12.54
CA GLN A 235 9.34 0.82 -13.00
C GLN A 235 9.21 -0.56 -12.36
N THR A 236 10.28 -1.36 -12.40
CA THR A 236 10.33 -2.68 -11.77
C THR A 236 10.07 -2.59 -10.26
N PHE A 237 10.65 -1.60 -9.59
CA PHE A 237 10.41 -1.34 -8.17
C PHE A 237 8.94 -1.02 -7.89
N ARG A 238 8.33 -0.14 -8.68
CA ARG A 238 6.90 0.20 -8.57
C ARG A 238 6.02 -1.04 -8.77
N GLU A 239 6.29 -1.84 -9.80
CA GLU A 239 5.52 -3.04 -10.10
C GLU A 239 5.61 -4.09 -8.98
N ARG A 240 6.81 -4.36 -8.47
CA ARG A 240 7.00 -5.29 -7.33
C ARG A 240 6.34 -4.78 -6.06
N TYR A 241 6.41 -3.48 -5.80
CA TYR A 241 5.72 -2.89 -4.66
C TYR A 241 4.19 -2.98 -4.81
N GLN A 242 3.65 -2.74 -6.00
CA GLN A 242 2.22 -2.91 -6.27
C GLN A 242 1.77 -4.36 -6.07
N LEU A 243 2.58 -5.33 -6.51
CA LEU A 243 2.29 -6.74 -6.28
C LEU A 243 2.28 -7.06 -4.78
N PHE A 244 3.28 -6.60 -4.03
CA PHE A 244 3.34 -6.75 -2.57
C PHE A 244 2.08 -6.18 -1.88
N VAL A 245 1.66 -4.97 -2.24
CA VAL A 245 0.44 -4.37 -1.66
C VAL A 245 -0.80 -5.20 -2.00
N CYS A 246 -0.91 -5.68 -3.24
CA CYS A 246 -2.04 -6.52 -3.64
C CYS A 246 -2.05 -7.88 -2.94
N GLU A 247 -0.88 -8.47 -2.68
CA GLU A 247 -0.75 -9.71 -1.91
C GLU A 247 -1.11 -9.50 -0.44
N PHE A 248 -0.68 -8.39 0.15
CA PHE A 248 -1.02 -8.02 1.53
C PHE A 248 -2.54 -7.79 1.69
N ASP A 249 -3.14 -7.02 0.80
CA ASP A 249 -4.59 -6.80 0.76
C ASP A 249 -5.36 -8.13 0.59
N PHE A 250 -4.84 -9.03 -0.24
CA PHE A 250 -5.45 -10.34 -0.44
C PHE A 250 -5.36 -11.21 0.81
N GLU A 251 -4.22 -11.21 1.50
CA GLU A 251 -4.04 -12.00 2.72
C GLU A 251 -4.98 -11.52 3.84
N GLU A 252 -5.10 -10.20 4.03
CA GLU A 252 -6.05 -9.62 5.00
C GLU A 252 -7.50 -10.01 4.66
N VAL A 253 -7.90 -9.87 3.39
CA VAL A 253 -9.22 -10.27 2.91
C VAL A 253 -9.45 -11.78 3.09
N ARG A 254 -8.42 -12.60 2.88
CA ARG A 254 -8.49 -14.06 3.05
C ARG A 254 -8.68 -14.43 4.52
N GLU A 255 -7.92 -13.84 5.43
CA GLU A 255 -8.05 -14.08 6.86
C GLU A 255 -9.45 -13.69 7.37
N GLU A 256 -9.93 -12.50 6.99
CA GLU A 256 -11.27 -12.03 7.34
C GLU A 256 -12.36 -12.97 6.79
N LEU A 257 -12.19 -13.41 5.53
CA LEU A 257 -13.09 -14.36 4.88
C LEU A 257 -13.13 -15.71 5.60
N GLU A 258 -11.97 -16.26 5.97
CA GLU A 258 -11.89 -17.54 6.69
C GLU A 258 -12.54 -17.45 8.07
N GLU A 259 -12.30 -16.36 8.80
CA GLU A 259 -12.91 -16.12 10.11
C GLU A 259 -14.44 -16.06 9.99
N LYS A 260 -14.95 -15.25 9.06
CA LYS A 260 -16.39 -15.10 8.82
C LYS A 260 -17.00 -16.40 8.33
N GLN A 261 -16.33 -17.14 7.45
CA GLN A 261 -16.79 -18.46 7.02
C GLN A 261 -16.94 -19.41 8.22
N ARG A 262 -15.97 -19.44 9.15
CA ARG A 262 -16.07 -20.27 10.36
C ARG A 262 -17.27 -19.87 11.21
N ASP A 263 -17.48 -18.58 11.45
CA ASP A 263 -18.64 -18.07 12.19
C ASP A 263 -19.97 -18.49 11.52
N TYR A 264 -20.09 -18.29 10.20
CA TYR A 264 -21.28 -18.69 9.45
C TYR A 264 -21.53 -20.19 9.46
N LEU A 265 -20.48 -21.00 9.34
CA LEU A 265 -20.59 -22.44 9.47
C LEU A 265 -21.05 -22.84 10.87
N GLY A 266 -20.55 -22.16 11.91
CA GLY A 266 -21.01 -22.30 13.29
C GLY A 266 -22.51 -22.02 13.42
N ARG A 267 -22.98 -20.87 12.93
CA ARG A 267 -24.41 -20.48 12.96
C ARG A 267 -25.30 -21.47 12.19
N LEU A 268 -24.88 -21.90 11.00
CA LEU A 268 -25.63 -22.89 10.21
C LEU A 268 -25.71 -24.25 10.91
N ASN A 269 -24.60 -24.69 11.51
CA ASN A 269 -24.56 -25.97 12.21
C ASN A 269 -25.34 -25.93 13.54
N GLY A 270 -25.37 -24.78 14.21
CA GLY A 270 -26.24 -24.51 15.35
C GLY A 270 -27.71 -24.62 14.96
N ALA A 271 -28.14 -23.89 13.93
CA ALA A 271 -29.50 -23.98 13.41
C ALA A 271 -29.88 -25.41 12.99
N PHE A 272 -28.95 -26.15 12.37
CA PHE A 272 -29.16 -27.55 12.00
C PHE A 272 -29.37 -28.45 13.23
N THR A 273 -28.50 -28.32 14.24
CA THR A 273 -28.58 -29.09 15.49
C THR A 273 -29.89 -28.81 16.22
N ASP A 274 -30.27 -27.53 16.32
CA ASP A 274 -31.52 -27.09 16.95
C ASP A 274 -32.75 -27.67 16.22
N LEU A 275 -32.71 -27.72 14.88
CA LEU A 275 -33.77 -28.31 14.08
C LEU A 275 -33.83 -29.83 14.26
N GLY A 276 -32.68 -30.50 14.32
CA GLY A 276 -32.61 -31.93 14.60
C GLY A 276 -33.24 -32.29 15.95
N ALA A 277 -32.94 -31.52 16.99
CA ALA A 277 -33.53 -31.70 18.31
C ALA A 277 -35.06 -31.50 18.30
N LYS A 278 -35.55 -30.48 17.59
CA LYS A 278 -37.00 -30.22 17.43
C LYS A 278 -37.71 -31.28 16.60
N LEU A 279 -37.03 -31.86 15.60
CA LEU A 279 -37.62 -32.93 14.80
C LEU A 279 -37.84 -34.20 15.64
N LEU A 280 -36.96 -34.49 16.61
CA LEU A 280 -37.10 -35.63 17.53
C LEU A 280 -38.26 -35.47 18.53
N SER A 281 -38.66 -34.24 18.87
CA SER A 281 -39.78 -34.00 19.79
C SER A 281 -41.17 -34.18 19.12
N ILE A 282 -41.26 -34.07 17.79
CA ILE A 282 -42.52 -34.24 17.06
C ILE A 282 -43.07 -35.68 17.18
N PRO A 283 -42.30 -36.77 16.94
CA PRO A 283 -42.77 -38.13 17.17
C PRO A 283 -43.26 -38.39 18.59
N ALA A 284 -42.58 -37.83 19.60
CA ALA A 284 -42.99 -37.96 20.99
C ALA A 284 -44.33 -37.26 21.27
N ALA A 285 -44.50 -36.03 20.77
CA ALA A 285 -45.77 -35.31 20.87
C ALA A 285 -46.91 -36.03 20.15
N PHE A 286 -46.65 -36.58 18.96
CA PHE A 286 -47.62 -37.38 18.21
C PHE A 286 -48.01 -38.67 18.95
N TYR A 287 -47.02 -39.41 19.47
CA TYR A 287 -47.27 -40.62 20.26
C TYR A 287 -48.13 -40.33 21.50
N LEU A 288 -47.82 -39.25 22.23
CA LEU A 288 -48.62 -38.82 23.37
C LEU A 288 -50.05 -38.44 22.96
N ALA A 289 -50.23 -37.72 21.86
CA ALA A 289 -51.56 -37.36 21.37
C ALA A 289 -52.39 -38.59 21.03
N VAL A 290 -51.82 -39.57 20.31
CA VAL A 290 -52.52 -40.80 19.92
C VAL A 290 -52.87 -41.68 21.12
N THR A 291 -51.95 -41.82 22.09
CA THR A 291 -52.15 -42.70 23.26
C THR A 291 -53.08 -42.11 24.31
N LYS A 292 -53.12 -40.78 24.47
CA LYS A 292 -54.00 -40.11 25.45
C LYS A 292 -55.41 -39.86 24.94
N MET A 293 -55.62 -39.90 23.62
CA MET A 293 -56.96 -39.77 23.06
C MET A 293 -57.76 -41.07 23.26
N GLU A 294 -58.85 -41.01 24.03
CA GLU A 294 -59.70 -42.18 24.34
C GLU A 294 -60.60 -42.60 23.18
N LEU A 295 -60.66 -43.91 22.91
CA LEU A 295 -61.41 -44.48 21.78
C LEU A 295 -62.93 -44.57 22.02
N LEU A 296 -63.38 -44.81 23.25
CA LEU A 296 -64.78 -44.76 23.74
C LEU A 296 -64.72 -44.99 25.26
N PRO A 297 -65.67 -44.47 26.07
CA PRO A 297 -65.64 -44.69 27.51
C PRO A 297 -65.89 -46.18 27.77
N ALA A 298 -64.91 -46.88 28.32
CA ALA A 298 -65.12 -48.25 28.78
C ALA A 298 -66.05 -48.29 30.01
N THR A 299 -66.23 -47.17 30.72
CA THR A 299 -67.01 -47.11 31.97
C THR A 299 -67.49 -45.72 32.41
N GLY A 300 -67.23 -44.64 31.64
CA GLY A 300 -67.48 -43.24 32.06
C GLY A 300 -68.52 -42.47 31.21
N SER A 301 -68.99 -41.32 31.71
CA SER A 301 -69.90 -40.45 30.97
C SER A 301 -69.23 -39.92 29.69
N GLY A 302 -69.92 -39.95 28.54
CA GLY A 302 -69.34 -39.52 27.26
C GLY A 302 -68.83 -38.08 27.23
N PHE A 303 -69.22 -37.25 28.21
CA PHE A 303 -68.72 -35.91 28.41
C PHE A 303 -67.23 -35.87 28.80
N GLU A 304 -66.75 -36.79 29.66
CA GLU A 304 -65.35 -36.84 30.11
C GLU A 304 -64.39 -37.12 28.95
N ALA A 305 -64.76 -38.04 28.04
CA ALA A 305 -63.97 -38.36 26.85
C ALA A 305 -63.88 -37.17 25.87
N VAL A 306 -64.96 -36.40 25.71
CA VAL A 306 -64.97 -35.18 24.86
C VAL A 306 -64.07 -34.10 25.48
N VAL A 307 -64.14 -33.90 26.80
CA VAL A 307 -63.28 -32.93 27.50
C VAL A 307 -61.81 -33.32 27.37
N LEU A 308 -61.47 -34.59 27.62
CA LEU A 308 -60.09 -35.09 27.49
C LEU A 308 -59.55 -34.90 26.06
N ASN A 309 -60.30 -35.33 25.05
CA ASN A 309 -59.89 -35.19 23.65
C ASN A 309 -59.76 -33.71 23.23
N SER A 310 -60.59 -32.81 23.78
CA SER A 310 -60.49 -31.36 23.56
C SER A 310 -59.21 -30.77 24.16
N VAL A 311 -58.88 -31.16 25.40
CA VAL A 311 -57.65 -30.71 26.09
C VAL A 311 -56.41 -31.19 25.35
N VAL A 312 -56.37 -32.46 24.93
CA VAL A 312 -55.26 -33.02 24.14
C VAL A 312 -55.11 -32.28 22.81
N THR A 313 -56.22 -32.01 22.11
CA THR A 313 -56.19 -31.30 20.82
C THR A 313 -55.70 -29.86 21.01
N LEU A 314 -56.16 -29.15 22.04
CA LEU A 314 -55.70 -27.81 22.38
C LEU A 314 -54.19 -27.78 22.71
N ALA A 315 -53.70 -28.79 23.44
CA ALA A 315 -52.28 -28.92 23.73
C ALA A 315 -51.45 -29.11 22.44
N VAL A 316 -51.90 -29.97 21.52
CA VAL A 316 -51.22 -30.18 20.23
C VAL A 316 -51.25 -28.92 19.37
N ILE A 317 -52.38 -28.19 19.32
CA ILE A 317 -52.47 -26.90 18.64
C ILE A 317 -51.45 -25.92 19.22
N THR A 318 -51.39 -25.79 20.55
CA THR A 318 -50.50 -24.85 21.23
C THR A 318 -49.03 -25.15 20.94
N VAL A 319 -48.62 -26.42 21.06
CA VAL A 319 -47.26 -26.87 20.73
C VAL A 319 -46.95 -26.65 19.25
N SER A 320 -47.90 -26.89 18.36
CA SER A 320 -47.73 -26.67 16.92
C SER A 320 -47.52 -25.20 16.59
N VAL A 321 -48.34 -24.30 17.17
CA VAL A 321 -48.18 -22.84 17.00
C VAL A 321 -46.81 -22.39 17.50
N TYR A 322 -46.39 -22.83 18.69
CA TYR A 322 -45.07 -22.50 19.23
C TYR A 322 -43.94 -23.01 18.34
N MET A 323 -44.04 -24.24 17.81
CA MET A 323 -43.08 -24.78 16.86
C MET A 323 -43.01 -23.98 15.55
N LEU A 324 -44.15 -23.55 15.02
CA LEU A 324 -44.19 -22.70 13.83
C LEU A 324 -43.53 -21.34 14.07
N MET A 325 -43.73 -20.73 15.25
CA MET A 325 -43.02 -19.50 15.63
C MET A 325 -41.51 -19.71 15.71
N LEU A 326 -41.06 -20.82 16.31
CA LEU A 326 -39.63 -21.18 16.38
C LEU A 326 -39.02 -21.42 15.00
N ILE A 327 -39.74 -22.08 14.10
CA ILE A 327 -39.31 -22.32 12.72
C ILE A 327 -39.21 -20.99 11.96
N ASN A 328 -40.18 -20.10 12.11
CA ASN A 328 -40.16 -18.80 11.46
C ASN A 328 -38.99 -17.92 11.96
N SER A 329 -38.74 -17.93 13.27
CA SER A 329 -37.57 -17.27 13.86
C SER A 329 -36.25 -17.78 13.24
N GLN A 330 -36.11 -19.10 13.07
CA GLN A 330 -34.92 -19.70 12.44
C GLN A 330 -34.79 -19.33 10.95
N GLN A 331 -35.91 -19.17 10.23
CA GLN A 331 -35.89 -18.68 8.84
C GLN A 331 -35.39 -17.24 8.75
N HIS A 332 -35.80 -16.37 9.69
CA HIS A 332 -35.29 -14.99 9.77
C HIS A 332 -33.79 -14.98 10.07
N THR A 333 -33.33 -15.75 11.05
CA THR A 333 -31.88 -15.84 11.38
C THR A 333 -31.06 -16.31 10.18
N LEU A 334 -31.52 -17.35 9.46
CA LEU A 334 -30.82 -17.85 8.27
C LEU A 334 -30.80 -16.85 7.11
N THR A 335 -31.86 -16.05 6.97
CA THR A 335 -31.96 -15.05 5.91
C THR A 335 -31.08 -13.84 6.22
N ALA A 336 -31.13 -13.33 7.44
CA ALA A 336 -30.25 -12.24 7.90
C ALA A 336 -28.78 -12.64 7.79
N THR A 337 -28.40 -13.83 8.28
CA THR A 337 -27.05 -14.38 8.14
C THR A 337 -26.62 -14.47 6.67
N SER A 338 -27.57 -14.77 5.79
CA SER A 338 -27.35 -14.91 4.36
C SER A 338 -27.05 -13.59 3.66
N GLU A 339 -27.85 -12.58 3.99
CA GLU A 339 -27.71 -11.24 3.46
C GLU A 339 -26.41 -10.60 3.94
N GLU A 340 -26.10 -10.79 5.23
CA GLU A 340 -24.84 -10.36 5.86
C GLU A 340 -23.63 -10.89 5.07
N TYR A 341 -23.50 -12.22 4.90
CA TYR A 341 -22.37 -12.74 4.14
C TYR A 341 -22.42 -12.27 2.68
N THR A 342 -23.58 -12.30 2.02
CA THR A 342 -23.67 -11.91 0.60
C THR A 342 -23.17 -10.49 0.38
N SER A 343 -23.46 -9.57 1.30
CA SER A 343 -22.96 -8.19 1.25
C SER A 343 -21.45 -8.10 1.48
N LEU A 344 -20.90 -8.84 2.45
CA LEU A 344 -19.46 -8.89 2.72
C LEU A 344 -18.68 -9.46 1.52
N PHE A 345 -19.16 -10.58 0.98
CA PHE A 345 -18.60 -11.22 -0.20
C PHE A 345 -18.59 -10.29 -1.43
N ALA A 346 -19.59 -9.41 -1.58
CA ALA A 346 -19.60 -8.41 -2.64
C ALA A 346 -18.53 -7.34 -2.42
N ARG A 347 -18.40 -6.82 -1.19
CA ARG A 347 -17.37 -5.82 -0.83
C ARG A 347 -15.95 -6.34 -1.03
N TRP A 348 -15.68 -7.57 -0.60
CA TRP A 348 -14.35 -8.17 -0.80
C TRP A 348 -14.03 -8.41 -2.28
N ARG A 349 -15.04 -8.76 -3.10
CA ARG A 349 -14.84 -8.90 -4.54
C ARG A 349 -14.37 -7.59 -5.18
N GLU A 350 -14.86 -6.45 -4.71
CA GLU A 350 -14.42 -5.13 -5.19
C GLU A 350 -12.98 -4.78 -4.76
N ARG A 351 -12.53 -5.27 -3.60
CA ARG A 351 -11.14 -5.08 -3.13
C ARG A 351 -10.12 -5.92 -3.92
N LEU A 352 -10.54 -7.02 -4.54
CA LEU A 352 -9.64 -7.96 -5.21
C LEU A 352 -9.46 -7.66 -6.70
N LYS A 353 -8.20 -7.49 -7.09
CA LYS A 353 -7.82 -7.08 -8.45
C LYS A 353 -7.65 -8.25 -9.44
N PHE A 354 -7.35 -9.45 -8.95
CA PHE A 354 -7.01 -10.59 -9.81
C PHE A 354 -8.18 -11.60 -9.97
N PRO A 355 -8.44 -12.12 -11.19
CA PRO A 355 -9.53 -13.06 -11.44
C PRO A 355 -9.45 -14.36 -10.63
N GLU A 356 -8.25 -14.93 -10.48
CA GLU A 356 -8.04 -16.19 -9.73
C GLU A 356 -8.45 -16.06 -8.26
N GLN A 357 -8.19 -14.91 -7.65
CA GLN A 357 -8.59 -14.60 -6.27
C GLN A 357 -10.12 -14.53 -6.16
N GLN A 358 -10.78 -13.92 -7.15
CA GLN A 358 -12.25 -13.83 -7.19
C GLN A 358 -12.91 -15.20 -7.34
N GLU A 359 -12.33 -16.12 -8.12
CA GLU A 359 -12.84 -17.49 -8.23
C GLU A 359 -12.81 -18.25 -6.89
N GLY A 360 -11.75 -18.08 -6.10
CA GLY A 360 -11.64 -18.70 -4.78
C GLY A 360 -12.79 -18.29 -3.85
N ILE A 361 -13.10 -16.99 -3.84
CA ILE A 361 -14.23 -16.42 -3.10
C ILE A 361 -15.57 -17.00 -3.58
N ASP A 362 -15.78 -17.08 -4.89
CA ASP A 362 -17.02 -17.61 -5.46
C ASP A 362 -17.23 -19.10 -5.10
N ARG A 363 -16.15 -19.89 -5.01
CA ARG A 363 -16.21 -21.30 -4.55
C ARG A 363 -16.68 -21.39 -3.10
N ILE A 364 -16.16 -20.54 -2.21
CA ILE A 364 -16.56 -20.51 -0.79
C ILE A 364 -18.03 -20.10 -0.67
N ARG A 365 -18.45 -19.05 -1.37
CA ARG A 365 -19.84 -18.60 -1.43
C ARG A 365 -20.78 -19.72 -1.91
N ALA A 366 -20.37 -20.46 -2.95
CA ALA A 366 -21.14 -21.60 -3.46
C ALA A 366 -21.24 -22.75 -2.44
N ALA A 367 -20.20 -23.00 -1.64
CA ALA A 367 -20.23 -24.00 -0.57
C ALA A 367 -21.18 -23.61 0.57
N LEU A 368 -21.17 -22.36 1.02
CA LEU A 368 -22.09 -21.82 2.02
C LEU A 368 -23.54 -21.87 1.52
N ASN A 369 -23.79 -21.44 0.27
CA ASN A 369 -25.10 -21.53 -0.38
C ASN A 369 -25.64 -22.96 -0.44
N ARG A 370 -24.77 -23.96 -0.69
CA ARG A 370 -25.15 -25.38 -0.68
C ARG A 370 -25.58 -25.84 0.73
N ARG A 371 -24.85 -25.45 1.78
CA ARG A 371 -25.22 -25.79 3.17
C ARG A 371 -26.52 -25.11 3.60
N ARG A 372 -26.69 -23.82 3.29
CA ARG A 372 -27.95 -23.06 3.55
C ARG A 372 -29.16 -23.74 2.92
N ARG A 373 -29.03 -24.22 1.67
CA ARG A 373 -30.10 -24.96 0.99
C ARG A 373 -30.50 -26.24 1.74
N ARG A 374 -29.54 -26.97 2.30
CA ARG A 374 -29.85 -28.14 3.14
C ARG A 374 -30.64 -27.72 4.37
N VAL A 375 -30.18 -26.73 5.13
CA VAL A 375 -30.89 -26.27 6.34
C VAL A 375 -32.32 -25.80 6.01
N ARG A 376 -32.52 -25.08 4.89
CA ARG A 376 -33.87 -24.71 4.41
C ARG A 376 -34.73 -25.92 4.05
N ALA A 377 -34.15 -26.96 3.44
CA ALA A 377 -34.88 -28.20 3.18
C ALA A 377 -35.30 -28.90 4.48
N TYR A 378 -34.43 -28.94 5.49
CA TYR A 378 -34.79 -29.46 6.82
C TYR A 378 -35.91 -28.64 7.48
N LEU A 379 -35.86 -27.31 7.41
CA LEU A 379 -36.95 -26.46 7.89
C LEU A 379 -38.28 -26.80 7.21
N ALA A 380 -38.28 -26.98 5.89
CA ALA A 380 -39.50 -27.33 5.14
C ALA A 380 -40.05 -28.70 5.56
N ILE A 381 -39.17 -29.69 5.77
CA ILE A 381 -39.55 -31.02 6.27
C ILE A 381 -40.16 -30.90 7.67
N THR A 382 -39.51 -30.19 8.60
CA THR A 382 -40.03 -29.98 9.96
C THR A 382 -41.39 -29.29 9.94
N THR A 383 -41.57 -28.25 9.11
CA THR A 383 -42.87 -27.58 8.93
C THR A 383 -43.94 -28.55 8.45
N ALA A 384 -43.64 -29.35 7.42
CA ALA A 384 -44.57 -30.34 6.89
C ALA A 384 -44.94 -31.40 7.95
N SER A 385 -43.98 -31.84 8.76
CA SER A 385 -44.23 -32.76 9.87
C SER A 385 -45.14 -32.16 10.93
N VAL A 386 -44.90 -30.92 11.37
CA VAL A 386 -45.77 -30.23 12.36
C VAL A 386 -47.19 -30.08 11.83
N LEU A 387 -47.34 -29.62 10.58
CA LEU A 387 -48.65 -29.46 9.94
C LEU A 387 -49.36 -30.81 9.75
N GLY A 388 -48.61 -31.85 9.39
CA GLY A 388 -49.13 -33.22 9.28
C GLY A 388 -49.64 -33.76 10.62
N THR A 389 -48.85 -33.61 11.70
CA THR A 389 -49.28 -33.97 13.06
C THR A 389 -50.54 -33.22 13.46
N LEU A 390 -50.59 -31.91 13.21
CA LEU A 390 -51.77 -31.08 13.52
C LEU A 390 -53.02 -31.55 12.74
N ALA A 391 -52.87 -31.78 11.43
CA ALA A 391 -53.97 -32.22 10.57
C ALA A 391 -54.51 -33.60 10.97
N ILE A 392 -53.63 -34.56 11.27
CA ILE A 392 -54.02 -35.90 11.72
C ILE A 392 -54.75 -35.81 13.08
N THR A 393 -54.21 -35.03 14.02
CA THR A 393 -54.82 -34.87 15.35
C THR A 393 -56.21 -34.23 15.25
N LEU A 394 -56.36 -33.22 14.40
CA LEU A 394 -57.65 -32.56 14.14
C LEU A 394 -58.65 -33.52 13.46
N ALA A 395 -58.19 -34.30 12.47
CA ALA A 395 -59.03 -35.29 11.81
C ALA A 395 -59.51 -36.37 12.79
N LEU A 396 -58.63 -36.88 13.65
CA LEU A 396 -58.98 -37.84 14.71
C LEU A 396 -60.00 -37.25 15.69
N TYR A 397 -59.81 -35.99 16.08
CA TYR A 397 -60.76 -35.27 16.94
C TYR A 397 -62.14 -35.14 16.27
N LEU A 398 -62.20 -34.72 15.00
CA LEU A 398 -63.45 -34.56 14.24
C LEU A 398 -64.18 -35.89 14.03
N VAL A 399 -63.47 -36.94 13.64
CA VAL A 399 -64.07 -38.29 13.48
C VAL A 399 -64.67 -38.78 14.80
N ARG A 400 -64.00 -38.52 15.92
CA ARG A 400 -64.49 -38.92 17.24
C ARG A 400 -65.66 -38.08 17.71
N LEU A 401 -65.64 -36.77 17.45
CA LEU A 401 -66.74 -35.86 17.75
C LEU A 401 -68.02 -36.24 16.97
N PHE A 402 -67.90 -36.50 15.68
CA PHE A 402 -69.03 -36.88 14.83
C PHE A 402 -69.62 -38.24 15.21
N ARG A 403 -68.76 -39.23 15.53
CA ARG A 403 -69.21 -40.54 16.03
C ARG A 403 -69.99 -40.41 17.35
N TRP A 404 -69.55 -39.55 18.26
CA TRP A 404 -70.28 -39.27 19.49
C TRP A 404 -71.63 -38.60 19.23
N GLU A 405 -71.69 -37.63 18.32
CA GLU A 405 -72.94 -36.99 17.92
C GLU A 405 -73.95 -38.00 17.35
N SER A 406 -73.50 -38.88 16.44
CA SER A 406 -74.35 -39.96 15.90
C SER A 406 -74.85 -40.90 16.99
N ALA A 407 -74.01 -41.27 17.96
CA ALA A 407 -74.39 -42.15 19.06
C ALA A 407 -75.46 -41.51 19.97
N ILE A 408 -75.37 -40.20 20.21
CA ILE A 408 -76.40 -39.45 20.96
C ILE A 408 -77.71 -39.40 20.18
N TRP A 409 -77.67 -39.11 18.89
CA TRP A 409 -78.88 -39.05 18.06
C TRP A 409 -79.56 -40.41 17.92
N ASP A 410 -78.79 -41.49 17.90
CA ASP A 410 -79.33 -42.86 17.89
C ASP A 410 -79.92 -43.23 19.27
N ALA A 411 -79.25 -42.87 20.37
CA ALA A 411 -79.78 -43.06 21.72
C ALA A 411 -81.08 -42.26 21.97
N LEU A 412 -81.15 -41.00 21.52
CA LEU A 412 -82.35 -40.17 21.62
C LEU A 412 -83.49 -40.70 20.74
N ARG A 413 -83.20 -41.25 19.55
CA ARG A 413 -84.20 -41.89 18.69
C ARG A 413 -84.72 -43.21 19.28
N ALA A 414 -83.86 -44.00 19.92
CA ALA A 414 -84.27 -45.19 20.68
C ALA A 414 -85.19 -44.82 21.86
N LEU A 415 -84.85 -43.76 22.61
CA LEU A 415 -85.67 -43.27 23.71
C LEU A 415 -87.05 -42.76 23.25
N LYS A 416 -87.12 -42.14 22.07
CA LYS A 416 -88.36 -41.58 21.49
C LYS A 416 -89.26 -42.63 20.83
N SER A 417 -88.71 -43.76 20.37
CA SER A 417 -89.48 -44.82 19.69
C SER A 417 -90.15 -45.83 20.63
N GLY A 418 -89.98 -45.68 21.95
CA GLY A 418 -90.69 -46.51 22.94
C GLY A 418 -90.30 -47.99 22.94
N VAL A 419 -89.22 -48.36 22.24
CA VAL A 419 -88.67 -49.72 22.26
C VAL A 419 -87.52 -49.74 23.25
N LEU A 420 -87.87 -49.87 24.53
CA LEU A 420 -87.04 -50.59 25.47
C LEU A 420 -87.82 -51.87 25.83
N PRO A 421 -87.17 -53.05 25.93
CA PRO A 421 -87.76 -54.17 26.63
C PRO A 421 -88.08 -53.82 28.09
#